data_AF-A0A9D4BPW5-F1
#
_entry.id   AF-A0A9D4BPW5-F1
#
_cell.length_a   1.000
_cell.length_b   1.000
_cell.length_c   1.000
_cell.angle_alpha   90.00
_cell.angle_beta   90.00
_cell.angle_gamma   90.00
#
_symmetry.space_group_name_H-M   'P 1'
#
loop_
_entity.id
_entity.type
_entity.pdbx_description
1 polymer ?
#
loop_
_entity_poly.entity_id
_entity_poly.type
_entity_poly.pdbx_seq_one_letter_code
_entity_poly.pdbx_strand_id
1 'polypeptide(L)'
;MLMDVLIHHFFIAWFLLVGLRSEMVLDVPELREGVAGNITCSVYNVKHPAKIELSLDNKLLSDMKQKNMYDTVSGTYTSIKTVTAMERSWNDKSFQCLSYTIGPADKYFYHDFKNQTV
;
A
#
# COMPACT_ATOMS: atom_id res chain seq x y z
N MET A 1 -36.15 18.19 21.63
CA MET A 1 -36.48 17.10 20.69
C MET A 1 -36.05 17.34 19.24
N LEU A 2 -35.67 18.55 18.81
CA LEU A 2 -35.15 18.80 17.44
C LEU A 2 -33.61 18.68 17.33
N MET A 3 -32.87 18.83 18.44
CA MET A 3 -31.40 18.79 18.44
C MET A 3 -30.80 17.38 18.47
N ASP A 4 -31.47 16.39 19.06
CA ASP A 4 -31.03 14.99 19.06
C ASP A 4 -31.00 14.35 17.66
N VAL A 5 -31.92 14.77 16.79
CA VAL A 5 -32.03 14.26 15.41
C VAL A 5 -30.85 14.73 14.56
N LEU A 6 -30.38 15.96 14.75
CA LEU A 6 -29.24 16.49 14.00
C LEU A 6 -27.93 15.77 14.34
N ILE A 7 -27.71 15.45 15.62
CA ILE A 7 -26.50 14.76 16.08
C ILE A 7 -26.48 13.33 15.55
N HIS A 8 -27.62 12.63 15.55
CA HIS A 8 -27.71 11.28 15.00
C HIS A 8 -27.42 11.23 13.49
N HIS A 9 -27.93 12.20 12.72
CA HIS A 9 -27.63 12.30 11.29
C HIS A 9 -26.17 12.67 11.02
N PHE A 10 -25.56 13.50 11.87
CA PHE A 10 -24.14 13.84 11.75
C PHE A 10 -23.23 12.62 11.98
N PHE A 11 -23.54 11.78 12.97
CA PHE A 11 -22.77 10.55 13.23
C PHE A 11 -22.92 9.52 12.10
N ILE A 12 -24.12 9.33 11.56
CA ILE A 12 -24.35 8.40 10.45
C ILE A 12 -23.69 8.90 9.16
N ALA A 13 -23.76 10.20 8.88
CA ALA A 13 -23.07 10.81 7.74
C ALA A 13 -21.54 10.72 7.90
N TRP A 14 -21.02 10.86 9.12
CA TRP A 14 -19.58 10.67 9.40
C TRP A 14 -19.16 9.23 9.13
N PHE A 15 -19.89 8.23 9.60
CA PHE A 15 -19.60 6.81 9.32
C PHE A 15 -19.71 6.46 7.83
N LEU A 16 -20.59 7.13 7.07
CA LEU A 16 -20.67 6.98 5.61
C LEU A 16 -19.57 7.75 4.86
N LEU A 17 -19.00 8.81 5.45
CA LEU A 17 -17.92 9.63 4.89
C LEU A 17 -16.52 9.11 5.24
N VAL A 18 -16.36 8.33 6.33
CA VAL A 18 -15.18 7.49 6.54
C VAL A 18 -15.29 6.25 5.65
N GLY A 19 -15.54 6.47 4.36
CA GLY A 19 -15.36 5.44 3.35
C GLY A 19 -13.96 4.87 3.53
N LEU A 20 -13.85 3.55 3.59
CA LEU A 20 -12.59 2.81 3.68
C LEU A 20 -11.59 3.42 2.69
N ARG A 21 -10.69 4.26 3.20
CA ARG A 21 -9.61 4.83 2.40
C ARG A 21 -8.61 3.71 2.19
N SER A 22 -8.14 3.57 0.96
CA SER A 22 -7.04 2.67 0.68
C SER A 22 -5.81 3.17 1.44
N GLU A 23 -5.11 2.26 2.10
CA GLU A 23 -3.93 2.58 2.91
C GLU A 23 -2.74 1.81 2.36
N MET A 24 -1.61 2.48 2.19
CA MET A 24 -0.34 1.82 1.87
C MET A 24 0.64 1.91 3.03
N VAL A 25 1.33 0.80 3.26
CA VAL A 25 2.41 0.67 4.24
C VAL A 25 3.64 0.15 3.51
N LEU A 26 4.76 0.85 3.67
CA LEU A 26 6.08 0.41 3.27
C LEU A 26 6.85 0.03 4.54
N ASP A 27 7.24 -1.23 4.64
CA ASP A 27 8.01 -1.80 5.73
C ASP A 27 9.42 -2.09 5.24
N VAL A 28 10.37 -1.29 5.72
CA VAL A 28 11.81 -1.47 5.51
C VAL A 28 12.42 -1.85 6.86
N PRO A 29 12.78 -3.12 7.08
CA PRO A 29 13.38 -3.55 8.33
C PRO A 29 14.78 -2.96 8.49
N GLU A 30 15.41 -3.15 9.64
CA GLU A 30 16.78 -2.67 9.87
C GLU A 30 17.76 -3.39 8.93
N LEU A 31 18.20 -2.67 7.88
CA LEU A 31 19.08 -3.21 6.84
C LEU A 31 20.54 -3.06 7.25
N ARG A 32 21.31 -4.14 7.08
CA ARG A 32 22.75 -4.17 7.36
C ARG A 32 23.54 -4.25 6.07
N GLU A 33 24.67 -3.56 6.02
CA GLU A 33 25.57 -3.56 4.86
C GLU A 33 25.98 -4.98 4.47
N GLY A 34 25.89 -5.30 3.18
CA GLY A 34 26.26 -6.62 2.66
C GLY A 34 25.34 -7.76 3.12
N VAL A 35 24.18 -7.46 3.72
CA VAL A 35 23.17 -8.44 4.10
C VAL A 35 21.92 -8.22 3.26
N ALA A 36 21.37 -9.30 2.73
CA ALA A 36 20.10 -9.27 2.03
C ALA A 36 18.97 -8.97 3.04
N GLY A 37 18.14 -7.98 2.73
CA GLY A 37 16.98 -7.60 3.53
C GLY A 37 15.68 -7.77 2.77
N ASN A 38 14.59 -7.99 3.50
CA ASN A 38 13.25 -8.16 2.95
C ASN A 38 12.48 -6.85 3.07
N ILE A 39 12.23 -6.19 1.96
CA ILE A 39 11.39 -4.99 1.89
C ILE A 39 9.98 -5.41 1.53
N THR A 40 9.00 -5.00 2.33
CA THR A 40 7.60 -5.35 2.09
C THR A 40 6.78 -4.09 1.88
N CYS A 41 5.95 -4.09 0.83
CA CYS A 41 4.92 -3.08 0.67
C CYS A 41 3.54 -3.73 0.64
N SER A 42 2.62 -3.15 1.40
CA SER A 42 1.26 -3.63 1.58
C SER A 42 0.27 -2.52 1.28
N VAL A 43 -0.81 -2.88 0.58
CA VAL A 43 -1.91 -1.98 0.25
C VAL A 43 -3.20 -2.63 0.71
N TYR A 44 -3.94 -1.92 1.54
CA TYR A 44 -5.15 -2.39 2.20
C TYR A 44 -6.38 -1.66 1.66
N ASN A 45 -7.55 -2.27 1.86
CA ASN A 45 -8.84 -1.66 1.58
C ASN A 45 -8.99 -1.18 0.12
N VAL A 46 -8.47 -1.93 -0.84
CA VAL A 46 -8.63 -1.63 -2.27
C VAL A 46 -9.78 -2.42 -2.89
N LYS A 47 -10.55 -1.81 -3.80
CA LYS A 47 -11.72 -2.46 -4.43
C LYS A 47 -11.35 -3.59 -5.39
N HIS A 48 -10.13 -3.58 -5.92
CA HIS A 48 -9.61 -4.58 -6.84
C HIS A 48 -8.19 -4.96 -6.42
N PRO A 49 -7.69 -6.15 -6.83
CA PRO A 49 -6.30 -6.53 -6.58
C PRO A 49 -5.34 -5.49 -7.18
N ALA A 50 -4.52 -4.88 -6.34
CA ALA A 50 -3.54 -3.90 -6.78
C ALA A 50 -2.27 -4.59 -7.26
N LYS A 51 -1.67 -4.08 -8.34
CA LYS A 51 -0.26 -4.32 -8.65
C LYS A 51 0.58 -3.37 -7.81
N ILE A 52 1.69 -3.86 -7.30
CA ILE A 52 2.62 -3.07 -6.51
C ILE A 52 3.96 -3.03 -7.25
N GLU A 53 4.58 -1.87 -7.31
CA GLU A 53 5.92 -1.65 -7.83
C GLU A 53 6.80 -1.13 -6.70
N LEU A 54 7.94 -1.78 -6.51
CA LEU A 54 8.97 -1.39 -5.55
C LEU A 54 10.19 -0.96 -6.34
N SER A 55 10.73 0.20 -5.98
CA SER A 55 11.99 0.69 -6.53
C SER A 55 12.96 1.06 -5.41
N LEU A 56 14.24 0.89 -5.72
CA LEU A 56 15.38 1.32 -4.92
C LEU A 56 16.14 2.36 -5.74
N ASP A 57 16.29 3.59 -5.25
CA ASP A 57 16.91 4.69 -5.98
C ASP A 57 16.34 4.87 -7.40
N ASN A 58 15.02 4.77 -7.55
CA ASN A 58 14.27 4.78 -8.82
C ASN A 58 14.51 3.58 -9.75
N LYS A 59 15.29 2.58 -9.34
CA LYS A 59 15.45 1.32 -10.08
C LYS A 59 14.41 0.30 -9.63
N LEU A 60 13.57 -0.15 -10.56
CA LEU A 60 12.56 -1.17 -10.31
C LEU A 60 13.23 -2.49 -9.89
N LEU A 61 12.71 -3.12 -8.82
CA LEU A 61 13.20 -4.41 -8.34
C LEU A 61 12.40 -5.55 -9.00
N SER A 62 13.01 -6.45 -9.77
CA SER A 62 12.23 -7.37 -10.62
C SER A 62 11.85 -8.72 -9.98
N ASP A 63 12.57 -9.18 -8.94
CA ASP A 63 12.40 -10.51 -8.31
C ASP A 63 11.30 -10.56 -7.24
N MET A 64 10.12 -10.06 -7.59
CA MET A 64 9.09 -9.78 -6.59
C MET A 64 8.09 -10.93 -6.41
N LYS A 65 7.92 -11.41 -5.17
CA LYS A 65 6.77 -12.25 -4.81
C LYS A 65 5.60 -11.35 -4.42
N GLN A 66 4.54 -11.36 -5.21
CA GLN A 66 3.30 -10.66 -4.89
C GLN A 66 2.21 -11.64 -4.46
N LYS A 67 1.48 -11.28 -3.40
CA LYS A 67 0.32 -12.00 -2.89
C LYS A 67 -0.87 -11.04 -2.83
N ASN A 68 -2.03 -11.50 -3.29
CA ASN A 68 -3.29 -10.79 -3.16
C ASN A 68 -4.23 -11.63 -2.26
N MET A 69 -4.91 -10.98 -1.33
CA MET A 69 -5.86 -11.59 -0.40
C MET A 69 -7.18 -10.85 -0.50
N TYR A 70 -8.27 -11.59 -0.65
CA TYR A 70 -9.62 -11.02 -0.67
C TYR A 70 -10.26 -11.16 0.71
N ASP A 71 -10.78 -10.07 1.23
CA ASP A 71 -11.56 -10.03 2.45
C ASP A 71 -13.06 -9.99 2.09
N THR A 72 -13.74 -11.10 2.38
CA THR A 72 -15.17 -11.25 2.12
C THR A 72 -16.05 -10.41 3.04
N VAL A 73 -15.55 -10.00 4.22
CA VAL A 73 -16.32 -9.21 5.20
C VAL A 73 -16.36 -7.75 4.78
N SER A 74 -15.21 -7.19 4.40
CA SER A 74 -15.14 -5.80 3.94
C SER A 74 -15.43 -5.65 2.44
N GLY A 75 -15.39 -6.75 1.67
CA GLY A 75 -15.52 -6.71 0.20
C GLY A 75 -14.33 -6.02 -0.47
N THR A 76 -13.15 -6.07 0.17
CA THR A 76 -11.93 -5.40 -0.30
C THR A 76 -10.78 -6.39 -0.48
N TYR A 77 -9.75 -5.95 -1.19
CA TYR A 77 -8.52 -6.68 -1.38
C TYR A 77 -7.41 -6.05 -0.53
N THR A 78 -6.50 -6.93 -0.09
CA THR A 78 -5.19 -6.58 0.41
C THR A 78 -4.15 -7.14 -0.54
N SER A 79 -3.26 -6.29 -1.04
CA SER A 79 -2.15 -6.68 -1.91
C SER A 79 -0.85 -6.46 -1.18
N ILE A 80 0.00 -7.48 -1.13
CA ILE A 80 1.28 -7.46 -0.43
C ILE A 80 2.36 -7.90 -1.40
N LYS A 81 3.46 -7.14 -1.45
CA LYS A 81 4.62 -7.46 -2.27
C LYS A 81 5.87 -7.39 -1.43
N THR A 82 6.63 -8.48 -1.42
CA THR A 82 7.90 -8.56 -0.69
C THR A 82 9.03 -8.81 -1.68
N VAL A 83 10.13 -8.08 -1.50
CA VAL A 83 11.36 -8.20 -2.29
C VAL A 83 12.53 -8.42 -1.35
N THR A 84 13.36 -9.41 -1.67
CA THR A 84 14.66 -9.56 -1.04
C THR A 84 15.69 -8.82 -1.89
N ALA A 85 16.30 -7.78 -1.34
CA ALA A 85 17.35 -7.02 -2.02
C ALA A 85 18.62 -7.04 -1.17
N MET A 86 19.77 -6.99 -1.82
CA MET A 86 21.08 -6.93 -1.19
C MET A 86 21.83 -5.75 -1.77
N GLU A 87 22.30 -4.86 -0.91
CA GLU A 87 23.13 -3.73 -1.30
C GLU A 87 24.44 -3.74 -0.52
N ARG A 88 25.44 -3.14 -1.15
CA ARG A 88 26.77 -2.99 -0.52
C ARG A 88 26.70 -2.03 0.66
N SER A 89 25.93 -0.96 0.53
CA SER A 89 25.61 -0.02 1.60
C SER A 89 24.16 0.45 1.43
N TRP A 90 23.45 0.51 2.54
CA TRP A 90 22.05 0.96 2.59
C TRP A 90 21.93 2.45 2.95
N ASN A 91 23.04 3.10 3.29
CA ASN A 91 23.03 4.52 3.62
C ASN A 91 22.58 5.34 2.41
N ASP A 92 21.72 6.32 2.66
CA ASP A 92 21.17 7.25 1.67
C ASP A 92 20.33 6.55 0.58
N LYS A 93 19.88 5.32 0.85
CA LYS A 93 19.02 4.58 -0.07
C LYS A 93 17.57 4.97 0.11
N SER A 94 16.89 5.22 -1.01
CA SER A 94 15.46 5.54 -1.03
C SER A 94 14.67 4.38 -1.60
N PHE A 95 13.74 3.88 -0.81
CA PHE A 95 12.74 2.90 -1.22
C PHE A 95 11.46 3.60 -1.58
N GLN A 96 10.91 3.28 -2.75
CA GLN A 96 9.60 3.76 -3.15
C GLN A 96 8.68 2.58 -3.39
N CYS A 97 7.47 2.70 -2.87
CA CYS A 97 6.38 1.81 -3.20
C CYS A 97 5.29 2.58 -3.93
N LEU A 98 4.89 2.04 -5.07
CA LEU A 98 3.78 2.51 -5.88
C LEU A 98 2.76 1.40 -6.01
N SER A 99 1.48 1.73 -5.94
CA SER A 99 0.43 0.76 -6.23
C SER A 99 -0.62 1.31 -7.15
N TYR A 100 -1.09 0.42 -8.02
CA TYR A 100 -2.12 0.75 -8.98
C TYR A 100 -3.00 -0.46 -9.28
N THR A 101 -4.24 -0.20 -9.65
CA THR A 101 -5.11 -1.22 -10.27
C THR A 101 -5.18 -0.99 -11.76
N ILE A 102 -5.21 -2.09 -12.51
CA ILE A 102 -5.49 -2.05 -13.94
C ILE A 102 -6.99 -2.22 -14.10
N GLY A 103 -7.68 -1.14 -14.44
CA GLY A 103 -9.10 -1.20 -14.76
C GLY A 103 -9.35 -1.60 -16.22
N PRO A 104 -10.62 -1.64 -16.64
CA PRO A 104 -10.96 -1.94 -18.02
C PRO A 104 -10.33 -0.91 -18.98
N ALA A 105 -9.77 -1.40 -20.09
CA ALA A 105 -9.04 -0.65 -21.11
C ALA A 105 -7.63 -0.14 -20.70
N ASP A 106 -6.88 -0.95 -19.94
CA ASP A 106 -5.48 -0.68 -19.54
C ASP A 106 -5.28 0.66 -18.83
N LYS A 107 -6.33 1.15 -18.16
CA LYS A 107 -6.25 2.36 -17.34
C LYS A 107 -5.65 2.03 -15.99
N TYR A 108 -4.58 2.74 -15.65
CA TYR A 108 -3.91 2.65 -14.36
C TYR A 108 -4.56 3.61 -13.37
N PHE A 109 -5.09 3.07 -12.27
CA PHE A 109 -5.60 3.86 -11.15
C PHE A 109 -4.59 3.79 -10.02
N TYR A 110 -3.84 4.87 -9.80
CA TYR A 110 -2.89 4.97 -8.69
C TYR A 110 -3.63 5.08 -7.36
N HIS A 111 -3.27 4.24 -6.40
CA HIS A 111 -3.91 4.24 -5.08
C HIS A 111 -3.13 5.06 -4.07
N ASP A 112 -1.82 4.83 -3.98
CA ASP A 112 -0.97 5.48 -2.99
C ASP A 112 0.50 5.43 -3.42
N PHE A 113 1.33 6.25 -2.78
CA PHE A 113 2.76 6.32 -2.97
C PHE A 113 3.44 6.50 -1.61
N LYS A 114 4.42 5.64 -1.31
CA LYS A 114 5.24 5.74 -0.10
C LYS A 114 6.71 5.78 -0.47
N ASN A 115 7.44 6.66 0.23
CA ASN A 115 8.87 6.77 0.14
C ASN A 115 9.47 6.68 1.54
N GLN A 116 10.53 5.90 1.70
CA GLN A 116 11.31 5.81 2.93
C GLN A 116 12.80 5.80 2.61
N THR A 117 13.56 6.61 3.34
CA THR A 117 15.03 6.66 3.27
C THR A 117 15.64 5.94 4.47
N VAL A 118 16.73 5.22 4.24
CA VAL A 118 17.54 4.56 5.28
C VAL A 118 18.81 5.36 5.54
#